data_AF-A0AAW2C312-F1
#
_entry.id   AF-A0AAW2C312-F1
#
_cell.length_a   1.000
_cell.length_b   1.000
_cell.length_c   1.000
_cell.angle_alpha   90.00
_cell.angle_beta   90.00
_cell.angle_gamma   90.00
#
_symmetry.space_group_name_H-M   'P 1'
#
loop_
_entity.id
_entity.type
_entity.pdbx_description
1 polymer ?
#
loop_
_entity_poly.entity_id
_entity_poly.type
_entity_poly.pdbx_seq_one_letter_code
_entity_poly.pdbx_strand_id
1 'polypeptide(L)'
;MASMEALGSKQQAVEFEIMGVPNGYNEEEILKQIDAIHVTGGEEFDAESLFILVENIVKHAAPIVGSFVPSAQALLFNMEDMAPSVCFNSPFCTLKQISCKMACKGPGMVNAHETTLAILGMLSSYSWDARAVMTLAAFALDYGEFWLLMQIGATDQLAKSMAILKGLPVLAGNSGLQKRQQALAELNNLIKVTLEVIKCIFELEKLPNYGRENVPALLKALNHIRLDTYWLIRTVIGCSAQMTGITSDEDQELDLSSLTYNLYHILNNLKMQLNVCKQQIEETETEAYQILMNLFQIRPKIMEVFKALCYGKSNVQQLIDGSNEVYFDVLKHKYVLLFISGPDISDNDVSTLKLLRKELGNRGKVVWVPIVVQSKTTINIERKFRSLGTEVPLYIVQQFLPIPGIKFIREEWHFTNKPIVVVINPKVRVEHYILLEQIRGINSFPCFRKRRIDLLVCELCSCVSVLSSCAHTKKIIVAKATSANTKVLQEDWEGLRFAFMPSVGITYQPSHVLNV
;
A
#
# COMPACT_ATOMS: atom_id res chain seq x y z
N MET A 1 4.74 -56.02 -39.60
CA MET A 1 4.42 -54.61 -39.90
C MET A 1 3.09 -54.32 -39.23
N ALA A 2 3.10 -53.92 -37.95
CA ALA A 2 3.29 -52.56 -37.44
C ALA A 2 1.92 -52.02 -36.99
N SER A 3 1.59 -52.22 -35.71
CA SER A 3 0.57 -51.44 -35.02
C SER A 3 1.15 -50.08 -34.69
N MET A 4 0.48 -49.02 -35.15
CA MET A 4 0.59 -47.67 -34.62
C MET A 4 -0.69 -47.41 -33.83
N GLU A 5 -0.57 -47.17 -32.52
CA GLU A 5 -1.48 -46.29 -31.81
C GLU A 5 -0.77 -45.72 -30.57
N ALA A 6 -1.04 -44.44 -30.35
CA ALA A 6 -0.16 -43.48 -29.72
C ALA A 6 -0.17 -43.55 -28.19
N LEU A 7 0.99 -43.20 -27.61
CA LEU A 7 1.18 -42.89 -26.19
C LEU A 7 0.19 -41.82 -25.72
N GLY A 8 -0.71 -42.21 -24.82
CA GLY A 8 -1.38 -41.27 -23.91
C GLY A 8 -0.46 -40.95 -22.73
N SER A 9 -0.01 -39.71 -22.65
CA SER A 9 0.75 -39.17 -21.52
C SER A 9 -0.09 -39.19 -20.25
N LYS A 10 0.23 -40.08 -19.31
CA LYS A 10 -0.24 -39.99 -17.93
C LYS A 10 0.40 -38.75 -17.29
N GLN A 11 -0.40 -37.71 -17.04
CA GLN A 11 -0.05 -36.67 -16.08
C GLN A 11 -0.04 -37.33 -14.69
N GLN A 12 1.16 -37.64 -14.19
CA GLN A 12 1.38 -37.88 -12.77
C GLN A 12 1.13 -36.55 -12.05
N ALA A 13 0.01 -36.48 -11.34
CA ALA A 13 -0.14 -35.53 -10.25
C ALA A 13 0.94 -35.90 -9.22
N VAL A 14 1.95 -35.04 -9.09
CA VAL A 14 2.91 -35.11 -7.99
C VAL A 14 2.20 -34.53 -6.78
N GLU A 15 1.45 -35.37 -6.07
CA GLU A 15 1.11 -35.12 -4.67
C GLU A 15 2.42 -35.11 -3.88
N PHE A 16 2.89 -33.92 -3.53
CA PHE A 16 3.94 -33.77 -2.52
C PHE A 16 3.30 -34.08 -1.17
N GLU A 17 3.45 -35.33 -0.73
CA GLU A 17 3.19 -35.75 0.65
C GLU A 17 4.01 -34.88 1.60
N ILE A 18 3.30 -34.26 2.54
CA ILE A 18 3.83 -33.41 3.61
C ILE A 18 4.68 -34.31 4.52
N MET A 19 5.98 -34.39 4.25
CA MET A 19 6.92 -34.98 5.19
C MET A 19 7.14 -34.01 6.36
N GLY A 20 6.42 -34.30 7.44
CA GLY A 20 6.96 -34.32 8.80
C GLY A 20 7.49 -33.01 9.36
N VAL A 21 6.60 -32.24 9.99
CA VAL A 21 6.97 -31.32 11.07
C VAL A 21 7.77 -32.09 12.12
N PRO A 22 9.03 -31.71 12.42
CA PRO A 22 9.78 -32.36 13.48
C PRO A 22 9.14 -32.02 14.84
N ASN A 23 8.67 -33.08 15.52
CA ASN A 23 8.12 -33.13 16.88
C ASN A 23 6.76 -32.45 17.15
N GLY A 24 5.68 -33.25 17.05
CA GLY A 24 4.64 -33.34 18.08
C GLY A 24 3.47 -32.35 18.08
N TYR A 25 3.49 -31.26 17.31
CA TYR A 25 2.41 -30.26 17.34
C TYR A 25 1.62 -30.23 16.03
N ASN A 26 0.29 -30.32 16.15
CA ASN A 26 -0.65 -30.12 15.05
C ASN A 26 -0.77 -28.61 14.75
N GLU A 27 -0.64 -28.19 13.48
CA GLU A 27 -0.77 -26.78 13.08
C GLU A 27 -2.10 -26.16 13.51
N GLU A 28 -3.18 -26.95 13.49
CA GLU A 28 -4.51 -26.50 13.92
C GLU A 28 -4.55 -26.19 15.42
N GLU A 29 -3.81 -26.95 16.22
CA GLU A 29 -3.72 -26.74 17.67
C GLU A 29 -2.89 -25.48 17.99
N ILE A 30 -1.78 -25.28 17.28
CA ILE A 30 -0.98 -24.05 17.38
C ILE A 30 -1.83 -22.83 17.03
N LEU A 31 -2.60 -22.90 15.94
CA LEU A 31 -3.48 -21.80 15.53
C LEU A 31 -4.55 -21.50 16.59
N LYS A 32 -5.15 -22.51 17.23
CA LYS A 32 -6.11 -22.30 18.33
C LYS A 32 -5.49 -21.57 19.51
N GLN A 33 -4.27 -21.93 19.88
CA GLN A 33 -3.55 -21.27 20.98
C GLN A 33 -3.15 -19.84 20.62
N ILE A 34 -2.72 -19.62 19.37
CA ILE A 34 -2.45 -18.27 18.84
C ILE A 34 -3.71 -17.40 18.88
N ASP A 35 -4.85 -17.94 18.45
CA ASP A 35 -6.10 -17.20 18.38
C ASP A 35 -6.66 -16.85 19.77
N ALA A 36 -6.36 -17.66 20.79
CA ALA A 36 -6.68 -17.34 22.18
C ALA A 36 -5.87 -16.15 22.74
N ILE A 37 -4.70 -15.86 22.16
CA ILE A 37 -3.79 -14.80 22.61
C ILE A 37 -4.04 -13.48 21.86
N HIS A 38 -4.59 -13.54 20.65
CA HIS A 38 -4.73 -12.39 19.78
C HIS A 38 -5.79 -11.40 20.29
N VAL A 39 -5.40 -10.14 20.50
CA VAL A 39 -6.33 -9.04 20.77
C VAL A 39 -6.68 -8.34 19.46
N THR A 40 -7.97 -8.22 19.16
CA THR A 40 -8.45 -7.52 17.96
C THR A 40 -8.41 -6.01 18.17
N GLY A 41 -7.56 -5.33 17.40
CA GLY A 41 -7.36 -3.87 17.48
C GLY A 41 -5.92 -3.56 17.86
N GLY A 42 -5.06 -3.46 16.85
CA GLY A 42 -3.62 -3.31 17.05
C GLY A 42 -3.21 -1.89 17.41
N GLU A 43 -2.20 -1.73 18.29
CA GLU A 43 -1.44 -0.49 18.44
C GLU A 43 -0.80 -0.13 17.10
N GLU A 44 -0.97 1.11 16.65
CA GLU A 44 -0.20 1.64 15.52
C GLU A 44 1.27 1.76 15.94
N PHE A 45 2.12 0.89 15.38
CA PHE A 45 3.55 0.86 15.63
C PHE A 45 4.32 0.90 14.30
N ASP A 46 5.36 1.73 14.24
CA ASP A 46 6.24 1.86 13.07
C ASP A 46 7.23 0.69 13.01
N ALA A 47 6.72 -0.49 12.63
CA ALA A 47 7.50 -1.70 12.47
C ALA A 47 8.53 -1.58 11.34
N GLU A 48 8.28 -0.76 10.33
CA GLU A 48 9.19 -0.55 9.19
C GLU A 48 10.47 0.18 9.62
N SER A 49 10.35 1.25 10.41
CA SER A 49 11.53 1.93 10.98
C SER A 49 12.34 1.00 11.91
N LEU A 50 11.68 0.17 12.72
CA LEU A 50 12.39 -0.79 13.55
C LEU A 50 13.11 -1.86 12.69
N PHE A 51 12.47 -2.33 11.62
CA PHE A 51 13.04 -3.30 10.71
C PHE A 51 14.29 -2.76 10.00
N ILE A 52 14.27 -1.49 9.56
CA ILE A 52 15.44 -0.81 8.98
C ILE A 52 16.64 -0.82 9.93
N LEU A 53 16.41 -0.54 11.22
CA LEU A 53 17.48 -0.58 12.23
C LEU A 53 18.08 -1.98 12.38
N VAL A 54 17.23 -3.02 12.37
CA VAL A 54 17.67 -4.42 12.42
C VAL A 54 18.48 -4.79 11.18
N GLU A 55 18.03 -4.40 9.99
CA GLU A 55 18.77 -4.64 8.74
C GLU A 55 20.15 -4.00 8.78
N ASN A 56 20.27 -2.76 9.24
CA ASN A 56 21.56 -2.08 9.38
C ASN A 56 22.49 -2.85 10.33
N ILE A 57 22.00 -3.30 11.50
CA ILE A 57 22.79 -4.11 12.44
C ILE A 57 23.31 -5.40 11.77
N VAL A 58 22.45 -6.14 11.08
CA VAL A 58 22.82 -7.41 10.43
C VAL A 58 23.79 -7.17 9.27
N LYS A 59 23.58 -6.11 8.49
CA LYS A 59 24.43 -5.70 7.35
C LYS A 59 25.84 -5.37 7.81
N HIS A 60 26.00 -4.63 8.91
CA HIS A 60 27.31 -4.28 9.47
C HIS A 60 28.00 -5.46 10.17
N ALA A 61 27.25 -6.43 10.68
CA ALA A 61 27.80 -7.65 11.26
C ALA A 61 28.35 -8.64 10.21
N ALA A 62 27.72 -8.73 9.03
CA ALA A 62 28.01 -9.76 8.03
C ALA A 62 29.48 -9.80 7.49
N PRO A 63 30.18 -8.67 7.26
CA PRO A 63 31.58 -8.67 6.80
C PRO A 63 32.56 -9.23 7.83
N ILE A 64 32.27 -9.09 9.13
CA ILE A 64 33.15 -9.51 10.23
C ILE A 64 33.25 -11.05 10.30
N VAL A 65 32.18 -11.74 9.89
CA VAL A 65 32.09 -13.20 9.79
C VAL A 65 33.08 -13.77 8.76
N GLY A 66 33.23 -13.08 7.63
CA GLY A 66 34.09 -13.51 6.53
C GLY A 66 35.57 -13.19 6.74
N SER A 67 35.90 -12.34 7.72
CA SER A 67 37.22 -11.75 7.91
C SER A 67 37.90 -12.15 9.21
N PHE A 68 38.05 -13.46 9.47
CA PHE A 68 39.07 -13.93 10.42
C PHE A 68 40.52 -13.65 9.94
N VAL A 69 40.72 -12.68 9.02
CA VAL A 69 41.97 -12.17 8.51
C VAL A 69 42.01 -10.64 8.73
N PRO A 70 43.09 -10.04 9.27
CA PRO A 70 43.13 -8.66 9.81
C PRO A 70 42.92 -7.49 8.82
N SER A 71 42.53 -7.73 7.57
CA SER A 71 42.55 -6.71 6.50
C SER A 71 41.18 -6.08 6.17
N ALA A 72 40.09 -6.49 6.82
CA ALA A 72 38.73 -6.11 6.38
C ALA A 72 38.21 -4.74 6.89
N GLN A 73 38.97 -4.03 7.72
CA GLN A 73 38.55 -2.74 8.28
C GLN A 73 38.31 -1.65 7.20
N ALA A 74 38.88 -1.81 6.00
CA ALA A 74 38.76 -0.85 4.90
C ALA A 74 37.45 -0.94 4.08
N LEU A 75 36.67 -2.02 4.18
CA LEU A 75 35.44 -2.22 3.36
C LEU A 75 34.14 -1.73 4.04
N LEU A 76 34.17 -1.46 5.34
CA LEU A 76 32.97 -1.11 6.14
C LEU A 76 32.53 0.35 5.99
N PHE A 77 33.43 1.26 5.62
CA PHE A 77 33.15 2.70 5.59
C PHE A 77 32.32 3.19 4.38
N ASN A 78 31.95 2.30 3.45
CA ASN A 78 31.25 2.66 2.21
C ASN A 78 29.81 2.11 2.12
N MET A 79 29.24 1.58 3.20
CA MET A 79 27.85 1.11 3.19
C MET A 79 26.91 2.25 3.56
N GLU A 80 26.13 2.71 2.59
CA GLU A 80 25.06 3.68 2.83
C GLU A 80 23.93 2.99 3.61
N ASP A 81 23.60 3.52 4.79
CA ASP A 81 22.56 3.00 5.67
C ASP A 81 21.21 3.63 5.32
N MET A 82 20.16 2.82 5.44
CA MET A 82 18.80 3.32 5.34
C MET A 82 18.46 4.05 6.65
N ALA A 83 17.86 5.24 6.54
CA ALA A 83 17.46 6.03 7.70
C ALA A 83 16.05 5.61 8.16
N PRO A 84 15.84 5.36 9.47
CA PRO A 84 14.50 5.21 10.03
C PRO A 84 13.75 6.55 10.00
N SER A 85 12.46 6.52 10.35
CA SER A 85 11.66 7.74 10.55
C SER A 85 12.31 8.68 11.57
N VAL A 86 12.30 9.99 11.27
CA VAL A 86 12.91 11.06 12.09
C VAL A 86 12.33 11.10 13.52
N CYS A 87 11.09 10.62 13.71
CA CYS A 87 10.39 10.59 14.98
C CYS A 87 10.23 9.18 15.56
N PHE A 88 11.02 8.20 15.11
CA PHE A 88 10.90 6.83 15.58
C PHE A 88 11.25 6.71 17.07
N ASN A 89 10.30 6.20 17.87
CA ASN A 89 10.50 5.90 19.28
C ASN A 89 10.74 4.41 19.46
N SER A 90 11.95 4.04 19.84
CA SER A 90 12.31 2.63 20.08
C SER A 90 11.54 2.07 21.28
N PRO A 91 10.86 0.91 21.16
CA PRO A 91 10.15 0.25 22.25
C PRO A 91 11.13 -0.48 23.19
N PHE A 92 12.16 0.22 23.69
CA PHE A 92 13.31 -0.36 24.37
C PHE A 92 12.94 -1.27 25.55
N CYS A 93 12.00 -0.85 26.41
CA CYS A 93 11.55 -1.66 27.53
C CYS A 93 10.95 -2.99 27.07
N THR A 94 10.11 -2.98 26.03
CA THR A 94 9.51 -4.18 25.45
C THR A 94 10.57 -5.07 24.81
N LEU A 95 11.50 -4.50 24.04
CA LEU A 95 12.61 -5.25 23.45
C LEU A 95 13.46 -5.91 24.54
N LYS A 96 13.71 -5.22 25.66
CA LYS A 96 14.47 -5.78 26.77
C LYS A 96 13.74 -6.93 27.44
N GLN A 97 12.43 -6.81 27.66
CA GLN A 97 11.61 -7.89 28.21
C GLN A 97 11.61 -9.13 27.29
N ILE A 98 11.52 -8.93 25.97
CA ILE A 98 11.58 -10.03 24.99
C ILE A 98 12.98 -10.68 25.03
N SER A 99 14.06 -9.90 25.01
CA SER A 99 15.44 -10.42 25.16
C SER A 99 15.59 -11.23 26.45
N CYS A 100 15.10 -10.74 27.58
CA CYS A 100 15.10 -11.50 28.84
C CYS A 100 14.25 -12.78 28.79
N LYS A 101 13.17 -12.79 27.99
CA LYS A 101 12.33 -13.96 27.80
C LYS A 101 12.97 -15.01 26.90
N MET A 102 13.74 -14.57 25.90
CA MET A 102 14.54 -15.43 25.01
C MET A 102 15.83 -15.92 25.67
N ALA A 103 16.37 -15.16 26.63
CA ALA A 103 17.57 -15.51 27.37
C ALA A 103 17.36 -16.84 28.10
N CYS A 104 18.04 -17.88 27.62
CA CYS A 104 17.83 -19.24 28.06
C CYS A 104 18.64 -19.58 29.31
N LYS A 105 18.00 -20.34 30.22
CA LYS A 105 18.68 -21.31 31.08
C LYS A 105 18.91 -22.57 30.24
N GLY A 106 20.12 -23.15 30.27
CA GLY A 106 20.58 -24.45 29.73
C GLY A 106 19.79 -25.16 28.59
N PRO A 107 20.44 -25.55 27.47
CA PRO A 107 19.82 -26.38 26.43
C PRO A 107 19.14 -27.65 26.96
N GLY A 108 17.92 -27.92 26.49
CA GLY A 108 17.05 -29.01 26.97
C GLY A 108 16.04 -28.61 28.05
N MET A 109 16.19 -27.44 28.69
CA MET A 109 15.22 -26.91 29.67
C MET A 109 14.22 -25.88 29.11
N VAL A 110 14.43 -25.39 27.89
CA VAL A 110 13.61 -24.33 27.30
C VAL A 110 12.54 -24.93 26.42
N ASN A 111 11.29 -24.83 26.84
CA ASN A 111 10.16 -25.10 25.97
C ASN A 111 10.04 -23.94 24.96
N ALA A 112 10.67 -24.08 23.80
CA ALA A 112 10.66 -23.08 22.73
C ALA A 112 9.22 -22.69 22.34
N HIS A 113 8.29 -23.64 22.39
CA HIS A 113 6.88 -23.39 22.12
C HIS A 113 6.25 -22.48 23.18
N GLU A 114 6.39 -22.77 24.47
CA GLU A 114 5.90 -21.90 25.56
C GLU A 114 6.53 -20.50 25.51
N THR A 115 7.82 -20.43 25.16
CA THR A 115 8.53 -19.15 25.03
C THR A 115 7.97 -18.33 23.87
N THR A 116 7.72 -18.97 22.72
CA THR A 116 7.06 -18.34 21.57
C THR A 116 5.68 -17.82 21.94
N LEU A 117 4.84 -18.63 22.61
CA LEU A 117 3.50 -18.21 23.02
C LEU A 117 3.55 -17.05 24.03
N ALA A 118 4.50 -17.06 24.96
CA ALA A 118 4.65 -15.98 25.92
C ALA A 118 5.06 -14.65 25.24
N ILE A 119 5.97 -14.69 24.27
CA ILE A 119 6.34 -13.50 23.47
C ILE A 119 5.14 -13.01 22.66
N LEU A 120 4.39 -13.92 22.02
CA LEU A 120 3.15 -13.57 21.33
C LEU A 120 2.11 -12.93 22.26
N GLY A 121 2.03 -13.37 23.51
CA GLY A 121 1.20 -12.77 24.54
C GLY A 121 1.62 -11.37 24.92
N MET A 122 2.92 -11.14 25.09
CA MET A 122 3.49 -9.81 25.35
C MET A 122 3.22 -8.84 24.20
N LEU A 123 3.16 -9.34 22.97
CA LEU A 123 2.95 -8.56 21.75
C LEU A 123 1.51 -8.69 21.20
N SER A 124 0.56 -9.08 22.05
CA SER A 124 -0.81 -9.39 21.66
C SER A 124 -1.59 -8.21 21.06
N SER A 125 -1.22 -6.97 21.43
CA SER A 125 -1.76 -5.73 20.86
C SER A 125 -1.05 -5.28 19.59
N TYR A 126 0.03 -5.92 19.14
CA TYR A 126 0.73 -5.51 17.92
C TYR A 126 0.26 -6.30 16.70
N SER A 127 0.44 -5.72 15.52
CA SER A 127 0.24 -6.40 14.24
C SER A 127 1.26 -7.54 14.03
N TRP A 128 0.98 -8.47 13.12
CA TRP A 128 1.79 -9.68 12.95
C TRP A 128 3.21 -9.40 12.44
N ASP A 129 3.35 -8.47 11.50
CA ASP A 129 4.62 -7.91 11.05
C ASP A 129 5.40 -7.27 12.22
N ALA A 130 4.74 -6.46 13.06
CA ALA A 130 5.35 -5.86 14.23
C ALA A 130 5.83 -6.91 15.25
N ARG A 131 5.06 -7.98 15.49
CA ARG A 131 5.46 -9.10 16.37
C ARG A 131 6.75 -9.76 15.89
N ALA A 132 6.83 -10.04 14.60
CA ALA A 132 8.01 -10.63 13.97
C ALA A 132 9.23 -9.71 14.12
N VAL A 133 9.09 -8.42 13.76
CA VAL A 133 10.17 -7.44 13.80
C VAL A 133 10.64 -7.16 15.22
N MET A 134 9.74 -6.97 16.19
CA MET A 134 10.12 -6.69 17.58
C MET A 134 10.88 -7.85 18.21
N THR A 135 10.51 -9.09 17.89
CA THR A 135 11.24 -10.27 18.35
C THR A 135 12.64 -10.33 17.74
N LEU A 136 12.76 -10.12 16.43
CA LEU A 136 14.06 -10.09 15.76
C LEU A 136 14.92 -8.92 16.26
N ALA A 137 14.33 -7.75 16.52
CA ALA A 137 15.02 -6.58 17.05
C ALA A 137 15.57 -6.81 18.46
N ALA A 138 14.79 -7.48 19.32
CA ALA A 138 15.25 -7.86 20.66
C ALA A 138 16.48 -8.77 20.60
N PHE A 139 16.52 -9.72 19.66
CA PHE A 139 17.70 -10.54 19.40
C PHE A 139 18.85 -9.72 18.78
N ALA A 140 18.54 -8.83 17.85
CA ALA A 140 19.52 -8.01 17.13
C ALA A 140 20.30 -7.08 18.07
N LEU A 141 19.73 -6.66 19.21
CA LEU A 141 20.46 -5.90 20.23
C LEU A 141 21.64 -6.70 20.80
N ASP A 142 21.39 -7.94 21.21
CA ASP A 142 22.42 -8.81 21.80
C ASP A 142 23.42 -9.27 20.72
N TYR A 143 22.93 -9.56 19.51
CA TYR A 143 23.74 -9.95 18.35
C TYR A 143 24.63 -8.82 17.84
N GLY A 144 24.11 -7.60 17.73
CA GLY A 144 24.89 -6.42 17.32
C GLY A 144 25.98 -6.10 18.33
N GLU A 145 25.66 -6.16 19.63
CA GLU A 145 26.65 -5.99 20.70
C GLU A 145 27.76 -7.07 20.63
N PHE A 146 27.39 -8.33 20.37
CA PHE A 146 28.36 -9.41 20.16
C PHE A 146 29.36 -9.07 19.04
N TRP A 147 28.89 -8.67 17.87
CA TRP A 147 29.75 -8.35 16.74
C TRP A 147 30.57 -7.08 16.95
N LEU A 148 29.99 -6.08 17.59
CA LEU A 148 30.71 -4.86 17.96
C LEU A 148 31.88 -5.19 18.89
N LEU A 149 31.65 -5.94 19.97
CA LEU A 149 32.70 -6.34 20.90
C LEU A 149 33.79 -7.18 20.22
N MET A 150 33.42 -8.07 19.29
CA MET A 150 34.38 -8.82 18.48
C MET A 150 35.26 -7.90 17.60
N GLN A 151 34.71 -6.78 17.14
CA GLN A 151 35.41 -5.84 16.26
C GLN A 151 36.39 -4.93 17.03
N ILE A 152 35.94 -4.34 18.15
CA ILE A 152 36.73 -3.33 18.88
C ILE A 152 37.45 -3.87 20.12
N GLY A 153 37.19 -5.12 20.53
CA GLY A 153 37.76 -5.71 21.74
C GLY A 153 39.29 -5.84 21.74
N ALA A 154 39.94 -5.76 20.57
CA ALA A 154 41.40 -5.77 20.46
C ALA A 154 42.05 -4.40 20.73
N THR A 155 41.31 -3.30 20.52
CA THR A 155 41.83 -1.93 20.60
C THR A 155 41.34 -1.18 21.84
N ASP A 156 40.17 -1.54 22.39
CA ASP A 156 39.54 -0.85 23.50
C ASP A 156 39.48 -1.71 24.78
N GLN A 157 39.92 -1.15 25.92
CA GLN A 157 40.00 -1.89 27.19
C GLN A 157 38.63 -2.14 27.84
N LEU A 158 37.67 -1.23 27.63
CA LEU A 158 36.30 -1.41 28.13
C LEU A 158 35.63 -2.56 27.35
N ALA A 159 35.71 -2.53 26.01
CA ALA A 159 35.22 -3.58 25.15
C ALA A 159 35.89 -4.93 25.46
N LYS A 160 37.20 -4.94 25.73
CA LYS A 160 37.91 -6.16 26.17
C LYS A 160 37.33 -6.73 27.47
N SER A 161 37.05 -5.87 28.46
CA SER A 161 36.46 -6.29 29.74
C SER A 161 35.03 -6.84 29.56
N MET A 162 34.21 -6.17 28.75
CA MET A 162 32.87 -6.63 28.39
C MET A 162 32.89 -7.96 27.63
N ALA A 163 33.83 -8.10 26.68
CA ALA A 163 34.02 -9.32 25.90
C ALA A 163 34.34 -10.52 26.80
N ILE A 164 35.20 -10.34 27.79
CA ILE A 164 35.53 -11.36 28.79
C ILE A 164 34.29 -11.79 29.56
N LEU A 165 33.49 -10.85 30.06
CA LEU A 165 32.26 -11.15 30.81
C LEU A 165 31.20 -11.87 29.95
N LYS A 166 31.16 -11.59 28.65
CA LYS A 166 30.26 -12.25 27.69
C LYS A 166 30.76 -13.62 27.20
N GLY A 167 31.93 -14.08 27.64
CA GLY A 167 32.49 -15.37 27.21
C GLY A 167 33.11 -15.36 25.81
N LEU A 168 33.37 -14.19 25.21
CA LEU A 168 34.02 -14.10 23.89
C LEU A 168 35.46 -14.65 23.81
N PRO A 169 36.31 -14.60 24.87
CA PRO A 169 37.66 -15.18 24.84
C PRO A 169 37.70 -16.69 24.56
N VAL A 170 36.57 -17.39 24.80
CA VAL A 170 36.38 -18.80 24.51
C VAL A 170 36.53 -19.08 22.99
N LEU A 171 36.27 -18.09 22.12
CA LEU A 171 36.47 -18.18 20.67
C LEU A 171 37.93 -18.18 20.22
N ALA A 172 38.88 -17.85 21.10
CA ALA A 172 40.32 -17.76 20.77
C ALA A 172 41.12 -19.05 21.04
N GLY A 173 40.49 -20.09 21.62
CA GLY A 173 41.12 -21.39 21.88
C GLY A 173 41.15 -22.31 20.65
N ASN A 174 42.28 -23.00 20.42
CA ASN A 174 42.53 -23.77 19.19
C ASN A 174 41.67 -25.04 19.01
N SER A 175 41.06 -25.61 20.04
CA SER A 175 40.45 -26.96 19.98
C SER A 175 38.94 -27.02 19.71
N GLY A 176 38.27 -25.90 19.38
CA GLY A 176 36.84 -25.88 19.03
C GLY A 176 36.47 -24.79 18.00
N LEU A 177 37.46 -24.07 17.49
CA LEU A 177 37.29 -22.84 16.71
C LEU A 177 36.57 -23.07 15.38
N GLN A 178 36.90 -24.15 14.66
CA GLN A 178 36.26 -24.49 13.38
C GLN A 178 34.76 -24.81 13.54
N LYS A 179 34.40 -25.57 14.59
CA LYS A 179 32.99 -25.89 14.89
C LYS A 179 32.19 -24.63 15.24
N ARG A 180 32.75 -23.76 16.07
CA ARG A 180 32.10 -22.48 16.44
C ARG A 180 31.99 -21.51 15.26
N GLN A 181 32.99 -21.48 14.38
CA GLN A 181 32.91 -20.71 13.13
C GLN A 181 31.78 -21.22 12.22
N GLN A 182 31.61 -22.53 12.09
CA GLN A 182 30.51 -23.10 11.32
C GLN A 182 29.16 -22.75 11.96
N ALA A 183 29.02 -22.89 13.28
CA ALA A 183 27.81 -22.51 14.00
C ALA A 183 27.47 -21.02 13.82
N LEU A 184 28.46 -20.12 13.86
CA LEU A 184 28.29 -18.70 13.55
C LEU A 184 27.84 -18.46 12.11
N ALA A 185 28.42 -19.19 11.14
CA ALA A 185 28.02 -19.06 9.74
C ALA A 185 26.55 -19.50 9.52
N GLU A 186 26.14 -20.59 10.16
CA GLU A 186 24.75 -21.08 10.15
C GLU A 186 23.79 -20.09 10.81
N LEU A 187 24.16 -19.54 11.98
CA LEU A 187 23.41 -18.47 12.66
C LEU A 187 23.17 -17.27 11.75
N ASN A 188 24.23 -16.79 11.10
CA ASN A 188 24.15 -15.63 10.22
C ASN A 188 23.29 -15.90 8.98
N ASN A 189 23.34 -17.12 8.44
CA ASN A 189 22.47 -17.50 7.35
C ASN A 189 21.00 -17.50 7.80
N LEU A 190 20.69 -18.07 8.96
CA LEU A 190 19.33 -18.04 9.51
C LEU A 190 18.80 -16.63 9.73
N ILE A 191 19.61 -15.72 10.27
CA ILE A 191 19.21 -14.32 10.47
C ILE A 191 18.91 -13.66 9.12
N LYS A 192 19.74 -13.89 8.09
CA LYS A 192 19.49 -13.37 6.73
C LYS A 192 18.19 -13.91 6.15
N VAL A 193 17.94 -15.22 6.24
CA VAL A 193 16.68 -15.81 5.76
C VAL A 193 15.49 -15.24 6.55
N THR A 194 15.66 -15.01 7.86
CA THR A 194 14.62 -14.42 8.73
C THR A 194 14.27 -13.01 8.26
N LEU A 195 15.26 -12.17 7.95
CA LEU A 195 15.05 -10.85 7.35
C LEU A 195 14.26 -10.94 6.03
N GLU A 196 14.63 -11.86 5.15
CA GLU A 196 13.95 -12.04 3.86
C GLU A 196 12.50 -12.49 4.02
N VAL A 197 12.20 -13.32 5.02
CA VAL A 197 10.81 -13.70 5.34
C VAL A 197 10.01 -12.49 5.82
N ILE A 198 10.56 -11.68 6.73
CA ILE A 198 9.88 -10.46 7.21
C ILE A 198 9.64 -9.47 6.06
N LYS A 199 10.60 -9.30 5.14
CA LYS A 199 10.40 -8.48 3.92
C LYS A 199 9.22 -8.97 3.10
N CYS A 200 9.13 -10.28 2.88
CA CYS A 200 8.01 -10.86 2.14
C CYS A 200 6.67 -10.58 2.84
N ILE A 201 6.62 -10.63 4.18
CA ILE A 201 5.42 -10.27 4.95
C ILE A 201 5.06 -8.80 4.74
N PHE A 202 6.02 -7.87 4.86
CA PHE A 202 5.78 -6.45 4.59
C PHE A 202 5.30 -6.18 3.17
N GLU A 203 5.95 -6.78 2.16
CA GLU A 203 5.52 -6.64 0.78
C GLU A 203 4.10 -7.13 0.56
N LEU A 204 3.76 -8.30 1.13
CA LEU A 204 2.43 -8.89 1.03
C LEU A 204 1.37 -7.98 1.65
N GLU A 205 1.65 -7.40 2.83
CA GLU A 205 0.73 -6.45 3.48
C GLU A 205 0.56 -5.14 2.70
N LYS A 206 1.57 -4.72 1.92
CA LYS A 206 1.51 -3.50 1.09
C LYS A 206 0.73 -3.68 -0.21
N LEU A 207 0.41 -4.91 -0.62
CA LEU A 207 -0.34 -5.15 -1.86
C LEU A 207 -1.78 -4.61 -1.78
N PRO A 208 -2.29 -4.01 -2.88
CA PRO A 208 -3.68 -3.55 -2.91
C PRO A 208 -4.66 -4.72 -2.75
N ASN A 209 -5.58 -4.58 -1.81
CA ASN A 209 -6.61 -5.58 -1.55
C ASN A 209 -7.90 -5.24 -2.29
N TYR A 210 -8.10 -5.87 -3.45
CA TYR A 210 -9.32 -5.71 -4.25
C TYR A 210 -10.49 -6.63 -3.81
N GLY A 211 -10.34 -7.38 -2.71
CA GLY A 211 -11.34 -8.34 -2.24
C GLY A 211 -11.07 -9.77 -2.71
N ARG A 212 -11.71 -10.74 -2.04
CA ARG A 212 -11.49 -12.19 -2.21
C ARG A 212 -11.79 -12.65 -3.64
N GLU A 213 -12.79 -12.05 -4.27
CA GLU A 213 -13.26 -12.39 -5.62
C GLU A 213 -12.26 -11.96 -6.70
N ASN A 214 -11.51 -10.89 -6.44
CA ASN A 214 -10.55 -10.33 -7.38
C ASN A 214 -9.14 -10.90 -7.17
N VAL A 215 -8.70 -11.00 -5.90
CA VAL A 215 -7.34 -11.47 -5.54
C VAL A 215 -7.43 -12.54 -4.45
N PRO A 216 -7.94 -13.75 -4.76
CA PRO A 216 -8.14 -14.81 -3.77
C PRO A 216 -6.84 -15.28 -3.11
N ALA A 217 -5.71 -15.21 -3.82
CA ALA A 217 -4.41 -15.62 -3.28
C ALA A 217 -3.95 -14.73 -2.12
N LEU A 218 -4.25 -13.43 -2.16
CA LEU A 218 -3.83 -12.48 -1.12
C LEU A 218 -4.47 -12.83 0.21
N LEU A 219 -5.78 -13.09 0.24
CA LEU A 219 -6.45 -13.47 1.49
C LEU A 219 -5.92 -14.79 2.05
N LYS A 220 -5.65 -15.77 1.18
CA LYS A 220 -5.06 -17.05 1.60
C LYS A 220 -3.68 -16.80 2.23
N ALA A 221 -2.83 -16.02 1.60
CA ALA A 221 -1.51 -15.69 2.10
C ALA A 221 -1.56 -14.92 3.44
N LEU A 222 -2.44 -13.91 3.56
CA LEU A 222 -2.63 -13.15 4.80
C LEU A 222 -3.09 -14.04 5.97
N ASN A 223 -3.92 -15.07 5.71
CA ASN A 223 -4.36 -16.00 6.75
C ASN A 223 -3.22 -16.87 7.32
N HIS A 224 -2.20 -17.14 6.51
CA HIS A 224 -1.02 -17.94 6.91
C HIS A 224 0.03 -17.12 7.68
N ILE A 225 0.04 -15.79 7.58
CA ILE A 225 1.01 -14.90 8.28
C ILE A 225 1.10 -15.21 9.77
N ARG A 226 -0.02 -15.54 10.42
CA ARG A 226 -0.06 -15.86 11.86
C ARG A 226 0.84 -17.06 12.20
N LEU A 227 0.73 -18.11 11.41
CA LEU A 227 1.52 -19.33 11.56
C LEU A 227 2.98 -19.09 11.18
N ASP A 228 3.22 -18.37 10.07
CA ASP A 228 4.57 -18.01 9.63
C ASP A 228 5.29 -17.16 10.70
N THR A 229 4.58 -16.22 11.33
CA THR A 229 5.10 -15.39 12.43
C THR A 229 5.46 -16.23 13.65
N TYR A 230 4.63 -17.21 14.01
CA TYR A 230 4.93 -18.14 15.10
C TYR A 230 6.25 -18.90 14.84
N TRP A 231 6.41 -19.45 13.64
CA TRP A 231 7.63 -20.16 13.26
C TRP A 231 8.84 -19.23 13.23
N LEU A 232 8.66 -17.99 12.78
CA LEU A 232 9.71 -16.98 12.78
C LEU A 232 10.21 -16.67 14.19
N ILE A 233 9.30 -16.38 15.13
CA ILE A 233 9.64 -16.14 16.54
C ILE A 233 10.37 -17.35 17.12
N ARG A 234 9.89 -18.55 16.83
CA ARG A 234 10.53 -19.79 17.28
C ARG A 234 11.96 -19.95 16.73
N THR A 235 12.20 -19.57 15.47
CA THR A 235 13.54 -19.56 14.88
C THR A 235 14.44 -18.52 15.54
N VAL A 236 13.94 -17.32 15.84
CA VAL A 236 14.72 -16.28 16.56
C VAL A 236 15.10 -16.74 17.97
N ILE A 237 14.20 -17.43 18.69
CA ILE A 237 14.53 -18.07 19.97
C ILE A 237 15.64 -19.11 19.79
N GLY A 238 15.57 -19.94 18.75
CA GLY A 238 16.64 -20.88 18.40
C GLY A 238 17.98 -20.20 18.13
N CYS A 239 17.97 -19.07 17.41
CA CYS A 239 19.15 -18.25 17.16
C CYS A 239 19.74 -17.69 18.45
N SER A 240 18.90 -17.23 19.38
CA SER A 240 19.34 -16.74 20.71
C SER A 240 19.99 -17.85 21.54
N ALA A 241 19.39 -19.04 21.55
CA ALA A 241 19.95 -20.21 22.24
C ALA A 241 21.29 -20.64 21.62
N GLN A 242 21.40 -20.66 20.29
CA GLN A 242 22.66 -20.99 19.61
C GLN A 242 23.75 -19.94 19.91
N MET A 243 23.42 -18.65 19.90
CA MET A 243 24.36 -17.58 20.23
C MET A 243 24.90 -17.73 21.66
N THR A 244 24.03 -18.12 22.61
CA THR A 244 24.42 -18.43 24.00
C THR A 244 25.31 -19.67 24.07
N GLY A 245 25.00 -20.73 23.30
CA GLY A 245 25.81 -21.94 23.22
C GLY A 245 27.22 -21.67 22.69
N ILE A 246 27.34 -20.83 21.64
CA ILE A 246 28.63 -20.44 21.03
C ILE A 246 29.53 -19.70 22.03
N THR A 247 28.96 -18.89 22.93
CA THR A 247 29.70 -18.12 23.93
C THR A 247 29.94 -18.86 25.25
N SER A 248 29.30 -20.02 25.43
CA SER A 248 29.49 -20.89 26.60
C SER A 248 30.58 -21.94 26.38
N ASP A 249 31.20 -22.41 27.47
CA ASP A 249 32.13 -23.55 27.46
C ASP A 249 31.43 -24.92 27.39
N GLU A 250 30.08 -24.95 27.33
CA GLU A 250 29.30 -26.17 27.25
C GLU A 250 29.19 -26.63 25.78
N ASP A 251 29.75 -27.80 25.47
CA ASP A 251 29.59 -28.48 24.17
C ASP A 251 28.15 -29.00 24.03
N GLN A 252 27.20 -28.10 23.75
CA GLN A 252 25.84 -28.47 23.40
C GLN A 252 25.54 -28.08 21.95
N GLU A 253 25.51 -29.09 21.09
CA GLU A 253 25.08 -28.98 19.70
C GLU A 253 23.55 -28.82 19.66
N LEU A 254 23.10 -27.61 19.29
CA LEU A 254 21.73 -27.36 18.87
C LEU A 254 21.64 -27.62 17.36
N ASP A 255 20.95 -28.69 16.96
CA ASP A 255 20.70 -28.96 15.54
C ASP A 255 19.66 -27.98 14.97
N LEU A 256 20.16 -26.98 14.25
CA LEU A 256 19.35 -25.97 13.58
C LEU A 256 18.86 -26.39 12.19
N SER A 257 19.21 -27.58 11.71
CA SER A 257 18.82 -28.05 10.38
C SER A 257 17.31 -28.01 10.18
N SER A 258 16.56 -28.43 11.21
CA SER A 258 15.09 -28.41 11.24
C SER A 258 14.51 -26.98 11.14
N LEU A 259 15.05 -26.03 11.91
CA LEU A 259 14.63 -24.62 11.87
C LEU A 259 14.98 -23.98 10.53
N THR A 260 16.15 -24.29 9.99
CA THR A 260 16.62 -23.82 8.69
C THR A 260 15.72 -24.30 7.57
N TYR A 261 15.42 -25.60 7.53
CA TYR A 261 14.53 -26.18 6.54
C TYR A 261 13.14 -25.55 6.59
N ASN A 262 12.55 -25.43 7.79
CA ASN A 262 11.23 -24.82 7.98
C ASN A 262 11.20 -23.37 7.50
N LEU A 263 12.24 -22.59 7.81
CA LEU A 263 12.31 -21.19 7.42
C LEU A 263 12.48 -21.00 5.91
N TYR A 264 13.28 -21.84 5.24
CA TYR A 264 13.37 -21.84 3.77
C TYR A 264 12.06 -22.25 3.11
N HIS A 265 11.34 -23.22 3.68
CA HIS A 265 10.02 -23.61 3.20
C HIS A 265 9.04 -22.43 3.29
N ILE A 266 8.98 -21.74 4.43
CA ILE A 266 8.17 -20.53 4.62
C ILE A 266 8.55 -19.45 3.60
N LEU A 267 9.84 -19.15 3.44
CA LEU A 267 10.33 -18.15 2.49
C LEU A 267 9.90 -18.46 1.05
N ASN A 268 10.07 -19.71 0.62
CA ASN A 268 9.71 -20.14 -0.74
C ASN A 268 8.20 -20.06 -0.95
N ASN A 269 7.41 -20.48 0.04
CA ASN A 269 5.95 -20.38 -0.03
C ASN A 269 5.50 -18.91 -0.12
N LEU A 270 6.02 -18.03 0.74
CA LEU A 270 5.69 -16.60 0.73
C LEU A 270 6.06 -15.94 -0.61
N LYS A 271 7.26 -16.20 -1.14
CA LYS A 271 7.67 -15.70 -2.46
C LYS A 271 6.74 -16.16 -3.58
N MET A 272 6.35 -17.44 -3.55
CA MET A 272 5.42 -18.00 -4.53
C MET A 272 4.03 -17.35 -4.40
N GLN A 273 3.49 -17.23 -3.19
CA GLN A 273 2.20 -16.56 -2.96
C GLN A 273 2.23 -15.09 -3.40
N LEU A 274 3.31 -14.37 -3.10
CA LEU A 274 3.49 -12.98 -3.45
C LEU A 274 3.53 -12.77 -4.98
N ASN A 275 4.19 -13.65 -5.72
CA ASN A 275 4.15 -13.62 -7.18
C ASN A 275 2.74 -13.86 -7.73
N VAL A 276 2.02 -14.85 -7.18
CA VAL A 276 0.63 -15.13 -7.58
C VAL A 276 -0.27 -13.93 -7.26
N CYS A 277 -0.10 -13.27 -6.11
CA CYS A 277 -0.87 -12.09 -5.75
C CYS A 277 -0.60 -10.93 -6.72
N LYS A 278 0.68 -10.64 -7.02
CA LYS A 278 1.06 -9.58 -7.97
C LYS A 278 0.47 -9.83 -9.35
N GLN A 279 0.50 -11.07 -9.83
CA GLN A 279 -0.12 -11.46 -11.10
C GLN A 279 -1.64 -11.24 -11.09
N GLN A 280 -2.36 -11.71 -10.05
CA GLN A 280 -3.81 -11.53 -9.95
C GLN A 280 -4.23 -10.05 -9.86
N ILE A 281 -3.42 -9.23 -9.19
CA ILE A 281 -3.60 -7.77 -9.12
C ILE A 281 -3.48 -7.14 -10.51
N GLU A 282 -2.42 -7.47 -11.24
CA GLU A 282 -2.20 -6.97 -12.61
C GLU A 282 -3.31 -7.41 -13.58
N GLU A 283 -3.72 -8.68 -13.51
CA GLU A 283 -4.84 -9.23 -14.28
C GLU A 283 -6.14 -8.50 -13.96
N THR A 284 -6.44 -8.28 -12.67
CA THR A 284 -7.64 -7.56 -12.22
C THR A 284 -7.68 -6.13 -12.74
N GLU A 285 -6.57 -5.39 -12.61
CA GLU A 285 -6.49 -4.01 -13.09
C GLU A 285 -6.60 -3.91 -14.61
N THR A 286 -5.97 -4.85 -15.33
CA THR A 286 -6.01 -4.90 -16.79
C THR A 286 -7.39 -5.29 -17.31
N GLU A 287 -8.05 -6.25 -16.68
CA GLU A 287 -9.43 -6.63 -16.99
C GLU A 287 -10.38 -5.45 -16.77
N ALA A 288 -10.29 -4.78 -15.61
CA ALA A 288 -11.09 -3.59 -15.31
C ALA A 288 -10.86 -2.46 -16.34
N TYR A 289 -9.60 -2.21 -16.70
CA TYR A 289 -9.22 -1.24 -17.73
C TYR A 289 -9.89 -1.53 -19.08
N GLN A 290 -9.76 -2.76 -19.58
CA GLN A 290 -10.32 -3.17 -20.87
C GLN A 290 -11.85 -3.09 -20.87
N ILE A 291 -12.50 -3.55 -19.79
CA ILE A 291 -13.95 -3.46 -19.64
C ILE A 291 -14.40 -2.00 -19.68
N LEU A 292 -13.74 -1.10 -18.94
CA LEU A 292 -14.09 0.32 -18.92
C LEU A 292 -13.93 0.99 -20.28
N MET A 293 -12.82 0.71 -20.99
CA MET A 293 -12.60 1.20 -22.36
C MET A 293 -13.74 0.79 -23.29
N ASN A 294 -14.20 -0.46 -23.20
CA ASN A 294 -15.31 -0.96 -24.01
C ASN A 294 -16.65 -0.37 -23.59
N LEU A 295 -16.93 -0.28 -22.28
CA LEU A 295 -18.18 0.25 -21.74
C LEU A 295 -18.43 1.69 -22.22
N PHE A 296 -17.42 2.55 -22.23
CA PHE A 296 -17.59 3.93 -22.66
C PHE A 296 -17.79 4.10 -24.18
N GLN A 297 -17.47 3.08 -24.98
CA GLN A 297 -17.78 3.08 -26.42
C GLN A 297 -19.24 2.71 -26.70
N ILE A 298 -19.85 1.89 -25.83
CA ILE A 298 -21.25 1.47 -25.93
C ILE A 298 -22.18 2.40 -25.12
N ARG A 299 -23.48 2.12 -25.04
CA ARG A 299 -24.43 2.86 -24.17
C ARG A 299 -24.75 2.01 -22.93
N PRO A 300 -23.83 1.89 -21.96
CA PRO A 300 -23.99 0.96 -20.84
C PRO A 300 -24.98 1.50 -19.81
N LYS A 301 -25.39 0.64 -18.86
CA LYS A 301 -26.01 1.12 -17.62
C LYS A 301 -24.93 1.73 -16.73
N ILE A 302 -25.23 2.82 -16.04
CA ILE A 302 -24.25 3.48 -15.15
C ILE A 302 -23.68 2.54 -14.08
N MET A 303 -24.49 1.59 -13.59
CA MET A 303 -24.07 0.59 -12.62
C MET A 303 -22.99 -0.35 -13.16
N GLU A 304 -22.96 -0.63 -14.47
CA GLU A 304 -21.92 -1.46 -15.09
C GLU A 304 -20.56 -0.75 -15.05
N VAL A 305 -20.57 0.58 -15.23
CA VAL A 305 -19.37 1.42 -15.08
C VAL A 305 -18.85 1.35 -13.64
N PHE A 306 -19.72 1.55 -12.64
CA PHE A 306 -19.30 1.44 -11.23
C PHE A 306 -18.86 0.04 -10.84
N LYS A 307 -19.50 -1.01 -11.40
CA LYS A 307 -19.06 -2.40 -11.19
C LYS A 307 -17.62 -2.58 -11.66
N ALA A 308 -17.32 -2.23 -12.91
CA ALA A 308 -15.99 -2.36 -13.46
C ALA A 308 -14.96 -1.46 -12.74
N LEU A 309 -15.34 -0.22 -12.42
CA LEU A 309 -14.46 0.76 -11.80
C LEU A 309 -14.11 0.41 -10.35
N CYS A 310 -15.09 0.00 -9.55
CA CYS A 310 -14.96 -0.07 -8.08
C CYS A 310 -14.96 -1.50 -7.52
N TYR A 311 -15.64 -2.45 -8.15
CA TYR A 311 -15.91 -3.76 -7.55
C TYR A 311 -15.26 -4.93 -8.29
N GLY A 312 -15.03 -4.81 -9.60
CA GLY A 312 -14.53 -5.88 -10.45
C GLY A 312 -15.47 -7.08 -10.46
N LYS A 313 -14.97 -8.23 -9.99
CA LYS A 313 -15.72 -9.50 -9.88
C LYS A 313 -16.66 -9.52 -8.67
N SER A 314 -16.48 -8.61 -7.72
CA SER A 314 -17.30 -8.51 -6.51
C SER A 314 -18.72 -8.03 -6.79
N ASN A 315 -19.62 -8.30 -5.85
CA ASN A 315 -20.99 -7.80 -5.90
C ASN A 315 -21.03 -6.28 -5.66
N VAL A 316 -21.84 -5.59 -6.46
CA VAL A 316 -22.04 -4.14 -6.34
C VAL A 316 -22.86 -3.85 -5.10
N GLN A 317 -22.38 -2.95 -4.24
CA GLN A 317 -23.11 -2.46 -3.08
C GLN A 317 -23.94 -1.21 -3.42
N GLN A 318 -24.95 -0.91 -2.59
CA GLN A 318 -25.77 0.30 -2.75
C GLN A 318 -24.94 1.57 -2.48
N LEU A 319 -25.39 2.72 -2.99
CA LEU A 319 -24.80 4.02 -2.68
C LEU A 319 -25.28 4.50 -1.31
N ILE A 320 -24.42 5.20 -0.57
CA ILE A 320 -24.83 5.91 0.65
C ILE A 320 -25.37 7.29 0.26
N ASP A 321 -26.51 7.68 0.82
CA ASP A 321 -27.10 9.03 0.76
C ASP A 321 -27.40 9.50 2.20
N GLY A 322 -26.45 10.22 2.80
CA GLY A 322 -26.48 10.55 4.22
C GLY A 322 -26.48 9.29 5.10
N SER A 323 -27.58 9.05 5.82
CA SER A 323 -27.76 7.85 6.66
C SER A 323 -28.50 6.70 5.94
N ASN A 324 -28.89 6.89 4.67
CA ASN A 324 -29.66 5.91 3.91
C ASN A 324 -28.79 5.19 2.88
N GLU A 325 -29.24 4.02 2.46
CA GLU A 325 -28.69 3.31 1.29
C GLU A 325 -29.68 3.38 0.12
N VAL A 326 -29.16 3.64 -1.08
CA VAL A 326 -29.97 3.79 -2.29
C VAL A 326 -29.36 3.07 -3.48
N TYR A 327 -30.23 2.56 -4.35
CA TYR A 327 -29.81 1.94 -5.61
C TYR A 327 -29.33 2.97 -6.64
N PHE A 328 -28.47 2.54 -7.57
CA PHE A 328 -27.94 3.34 -8.68
C PHE A 328 -29.01 3.93 -9.62
N ASP A 329 -30.27 3.49 -9.50
CA ASP A 329 -31.41 4.00 -10.24
C ASP A 329 -31.62 5.51 -10.06
N VAL A 330 -31.19 6.08 -8.93
CA VAL A 330 -31.24 7.52 -8.67
C VAL A 330 -30.39 8.36 -9.64
N LEU A 331 -29.43 7.71 -10.32
CA LEU A 331 -28.51 8.32 -11.29
C LEU A 331 -28.99 8.19 -12.76
N LYS A 332 -30.04 7.40 -13.03
CA LYS A 332 -30.54 7.19 -14.39
C LYS A 332 -30.95 8.53 -15.03
N HIS A 333 -30.56 8.71 -16.29
CA HIS A 333 -30.88 9.90 -17.11
C HIS A 333 -30.42 11.24 -16.53
N LYS A 334 -29.44 11.23 -15.63
CA LYS A 334 -28.88 12.44 -15.01
C LYS A 334 -27.42 12.63 -15.38
N TYR A 335 -26.94 13.85 -15.26
CA TYR A 335 -25.50 14.09 -15.20
C TYR A 335 -24.95 13.53 -13.89
N VAL A 336 -23.83 12.82 -13.96
CA VAL A 336 -23.13 12.27 -12.80
C VAL A 336 -21.75 12.91 -12.76
N LEU A 337 -21.50 13.69 -11.72
CA LEU A 337 -20.16 14.20 -11.41
C LEU A 337 -19.50 13.19 -10.47
N LEU A 338 -18.59 12.39 -11.01
CA LEU A 338 -17.76 11.47 -10.22
C LEU A 338 -16.66 12.29 -9.55
N PHE A 339 -16.80 12.49 -8.25
CA PHE A 339 -15.74 13.04 -7.42
C PHE A 339 -14.82 11.88 -7.02
N ILE A 340 -13.52 11.98 -7.33
CA ILE A 340 -12.54 10.92 -7.08
C ILE A 340 -11.42 11.50 -6.22
N SER A 341 -11.28 11.02 -4.99
CA SER A 341 -10.27 11.52 -4.06
C SER A 341 -9.99 10.54 -2.92
N GLY A 342 -8.88 10.78 -2.22
CA GLY A 342 -8.67 10.25 -0.87
C GLY A 342 -9.61 10.89 0.17
N PRO A 343 -9.53 10.43 1.43
CA PRO A 343 -10.38 10.92 2.51
C PRO A 343 -10.03 12.34 2.97
N ASP A 344 -8.79 12.75 2.77
CA ASP A 344 -8.30 14.05 3.22
C ASP A 344 -8.60 15.08 2.13
N ILE A 345 -9.53 15.99 2.42
CA ILE A 345 -9.94 17.07 1.53
C ILE A 345 -9.96 18.40 2.29
N SER A 346 -9.72 19.51 1.60
CA SER A 346 -9.65 20.83 2.23
C SER A 346 -11.02 21.48 2.40
N ASP A 347 -11.16 22.46 3.30
CA ASP A 347 -12.39 23.26 3.45
C ASP A 347 -12.78 23.98 2.15
N ASN A 348 -11.79 24.34 1.32
CA ASN A 348 -12.02 24.93 0.00
C ASN A 348 -12.63 23.91 -0.99
N ASP A 349 -12.17 22.65 -0.94
CA ASP A 349 -12.73 21.56 -1.72
C ASP A 349 -14.19 21.31 -1.32
N VAL A 350 -14.47 21.27 -0.02
CA VAL A 350 -15.83 21.15 0.54
C VAL A 350 -16.74 22.27 0.04
N SER A 351 -16.26 23.52 0.10
CA SER A 351 -16.99 24.69 -0.39
C SER A 351 -17.29 24.60 -1.89
N THR A 352 -16.33 24.11 -2.68
CA THR A 352 -16.49 23.88 -4.12
C THR A 352 -17.55 22.80 -4.40
N LEU A 353 -17.55 21.70 -3.65
CA LEU A 353 -18.54 20.63 -3.77
C LEU A 353 -19.97 21.12 -3.41
N LYS A 354 -20.10 21.92 -2.35
CA LYS A 354 -21.39 22.55 -1.97
C LYS A 354 -21.91 23.46 -3.08
N LEU A 355 -21.04 24.28 -3.68
CA LEU A 355 -21.37 25.14 -4.81
C LEU A 355 -21.84 24.32 -6.03
N LEU A 356 -21.07 23.30 -6.43
CA LEU A 356 -21.42 22.43 -7.55
C LEU A 356 -22.77 21.76 -7.35
N ARG A 357 -23.04 21.25 -6.14
CA ARG A 357 -24.31 20.59 -5.81
C ARG A 357 -25.49 21.54 -5.98
N LYS A 358 -25.36 22.77 -5.47
CA LYS A 358 -26.38 23.83 -5.57
C LYS A 358 -26.68 24.18 -7.02
N GLU A 359 -25.65 24.39 -7.83
CA GLU A 359 -25.80 24.79 -9.22
C GLU A 359 -26.26 23.65 -10.13
N LEU A 360 -25.88 22.41 -9.84
CA LEU A 360 -26.33 21.23 -10.58
C LEU A 360 -27.83 20.98 -10.38
N GLY A 361 -28.33 21.19 -9.15
CA GLY A 361 -29.74 21.03 -8.80
C GLY A 361 -30.27 19.63 -9.12
N ASN A 362 -31.41 19.56 -9.81
CA ASN A 362 -32.03 18.29 -10.22
C ASN A 362 -31.47 17.72 -11.53
N ARG A 363 -30.62 18.48 -12.23
CA ARG A 363 -30.05 18.09 -13.54
C ARG A 363 -29.04 16.95 -13.42
N GLY A 364 -28.46 16.78 -12.23
CA GLY A 364 -27.42 15.81 -11.98
C GLY A 364 -27.22 15.48 -10.52
N LYS A 365 -26.31 14.54 -10.25
CA LYS A 365 -25.88 14.12 -8.92
C LYS A 365 -24.36 14.13 -8.83
N VAL A 366 -23.84 14.37 -7.63
CA VAL A 366 -22.40 14.22 -7.32
C VAL A 366 -22.24 12.89 -6.59
N VAL A 367 -21.34 12.04 -7.09
CA VAL A 367 -21.05 10.72 -6.52
C VAL A 367 -19.57 10.66 -6.18
N TRP A 368 -19.26 10.39 -4.92
CA TRP A 368 -17.89 10.22 -4.45
C TRP A 368 -17.45 8.77 -4.59
N VAL A 369 -16.35 8.58 -5.31
CA VAL A 369 -15.61 7.33 -5.41
C VAL A 369 -14.39 7.44 -4.48
N PRO A 370 -14.38 6.73 -3.35
CA PRO A 370 -13.25 6.72 -2.44
C PRO A 370 -12.00 6.13 -3.10
N ILE A 371 -10.86 6.82 -3.02
CA ILE A 371 -9.55 6.27 -3.35
C ILE A 371 -8.78 6.01 -2.06
N VAL A 372 -8.56 4.74 -1.74
CA VAL A 372 -7.81 4.32 -0.56
C VAL A 372 -6.48 3.73 -1.01
N VAL A 373 -5.38 4.22 -0.45
CA VAL A 373 -4.02 3.73 -0.74
C VAL A 373 -3.67 2.52 0.13
N GLN A 374 -4.24 2.45 1.34
CA GLN A 374 -3.98 1.37 2.29
C GLN A 374 -4.74 0.08 1.93
N SER A 375 -4.09 -1.06 2.07
CA SER A 375 -4.64 -2.41 1.85
C SER A 375 -5.60 -2.89 2.93
N LYS A 376 -5.67 -2.17 4.07
CA LYS A 376 -6.53 -2.44 5.22
C LYS A 376 -7.54 -1.30 5.38
N THR A 377 -8.83 -1.62 5.41
CA THR A 377 -9.87 -0.65 5.78
C THR A 377 -9.81 -0.43 7.29
N THR A 378 -9.56 0.80 7.73
CA THR A 378 -9.69 1.15 9.15
C THR A 378 -11.07 1.78 9.39
N ILE A 379 -11.66 1.53 10.57
CA ILE A 379 -12.91 2.18 11.01
C ILE A 379 -12.79 3.71 10.88
N ASN A 380 -11.58 4.24 11.03
CA ASN A 380 -11.31 5.67 10.90
C ASN A 380 -11.49 6.18 9.45
N ILE A 381 -11.05 5.42 8.45
CA ILE A 381 -11.18 5.80 7.03
C ILE A 381 -12.65 5.87 6.64
N GLU A 382 -13.44 4.83 6.92
CA GLU A 382 -14.87 4.82 6.62
C GLU A 382 -15.59 5.99 7.32
N ARG A 383 -15.27 6.23 8.59
CA ARG A 383 -15.86 7.34 9.36
C ARG A 383 -15.56 8.69 8.71
N LYS A 384 -14.33 8.92 8.23
CA LYS A 384 -13.94 10.16 7.53
C LYS A 384 -14.78 10.38 6.26
N PHE A 385 -14.97 9.33 5.45
CA PHE A 385 -15.81 9.43 4.25
C PHE A 385 -17.27 9.72 4.62
N ARG A 386 -17.82 9.01 5.62
CA ARG A 386 -19.21 9.20 6.05
C ARG A 386 -19.46 10.57 6.68
N SER A 387 -18.55 11.07 7.52
CA SER A 387 -18.69 12.39 8.16
C SER A 387 -18.78 13.49 7.10
N LEU A 388 -17.96 13.42 6.06
CA LEU A 388 -18.05 14.39 4.98
C LEU A 388 -19.34 14.26 4.16
N GLY A 389 -19.81 13.03 3.92
CA GLY A 389 -21.11 12.79 3.27
C GLY A 389 -22.31 13.40 4.02
N THR A 390 -22.17 13.68 5.32
CA THR A 390 -23.19 14.41 6.09
C THR A 390 -23.07 15.93 5.94
N GLU A 391 -21.87 16.46 5.74
CA GLU A 391 -21.64 17.89 5.58
C GLU A 391 -21.99 18.39 4.17
N VAL A 392 -21.75 17.56 3.16
CA VAL A 392 -22.10 17.81 1.76
C VAL A 392 -23.06 16.73 1.30
N PRO A 393 -24.29 17.03 0.85
CA PRO A 393 -25.25 16.01 0.43
C PRO A 393 -24.87 15.42 -0.93
N LEU A 394 -23.97 14.42 -0.88
CA LEU A 394 -23.42 13.66 -1.99
C LEU A 394 -23.71 12.16 -1.81
N TYR A 395 -23.64 11.40 -2.91
CA TYR A 395 -23.72 9.94 -2.87
C TYR A 395 -22.33 9.36 -2.68
N ILE A 396 -22.16 8.33 -1.86
CA ILE A 396 -20.84 7.66 -1.67
C ILE A 396 -20.91 6.24 -2.20
N VAL A 397 -19.91 5.83 -2.97
CA VAL A 397 -19.71 4.42 -3.33
C VAL A 397 -19.19 3.65 -2.11
N GLN A 398 -19.87 2.58 -1.73
CA GLN A 398 -19.47 1.72 -0.60
C GLN A 398 -18.30 0.80 -0.98
N GLN A 399 -17.14 1.40 -1.21
CA GLN A 399 -15.90 0.69 -1.49
C GLN A 399 -14.75 1.44 -0.81
N PHE A 400 -14.47 1.09 0.46
CA PHE A 400 -13.41 1.71 1.28
C PHE A 400 -12.10 0.90 1.27
N LEU A 401 -11.85 0.25 0.13
CA LEU A 401 -10.66 -0.51 -0.21
C LEU A 401 -10.11 0.03 -1.54
N PRO A 402 -8.86 -0.30 -1.90
CA PRO A 402 -8.37 -0.09 -3.25
C PRO A 402 -9.37 -0.61 -4.29
N ILE A 403 -9.45 0.07 -5.43
CA ILE A 403 -10.42 -0.23 -6.49
C ILE A 403 -9.74 -0.85 -7.72
N PRO A 404 -10.34 -1.86 -8.37
CA PRO A 404 -9.79 -2.48 -9.58
C PRO A 404 -9.53 -1.49 -10.73
N GLY A 405 -10.38 -0.48 -10.89
CA GLY A 405 -10.29 0.50 -11.98
C GLY A 405 -9.21 1.57 -11.79
N ILE A 406 -8.32 1.46 -10.80
CA ILE A 406 -7.33 2.50 -10.50
C ILE A 406 -6.37 2.77 -11.66
N LYS A 407 -5.97 1.72 -12.40
CA LYS A 407 -5.13 1.83 -13.59
C LYS A 407 -5.78 2.70 -14.67
N PHE A 408 -7.05 2.44 -14.97
CA PHE A 408 -7.84 3.24 -15.91
C PHE A 408 -7.94 4.71 -15.47
N ILE A 409 -8.22 4.96 -14.19
CA ILE A 409 -8.32 6.33 -13.65
C ILE A 409 -6.99 7.09 -13.79
N ARG A 410 -5.86 6.42 -13.56
CA ARG A 410 -4.53 7.03 -13.69
C ARG A 410 -4.16 7.32 -15.14
N GLU A 411 -4.42 6.38 -16.05
CA GLU A 411 -4.02 6.49 -17.45
C GLU A 411 -4.96 7.41 -18.24
N GLU A 412 -6.28 7.20 -18.16
CA GLU A 412 -7.27 7.89 -18.99
C GLU A 412 -7.73 9.23 -18.40
N TRP A 413 -7.73 9.37 -17.07
CA TRP A 413 -8.14 10.60 -16.38
C TRP A 413 -7.00 11.34 -15.67
N HIS A 414 -5.75 10.90 -15.89
CA HIS A 414 -4.52 11.51 -15.38
C HIS A 414 -4.54 11.80 -13.87
N PHE A 415 -5.13 10.88 -13.11
CA PHE A 415 -5.21 11.02 -11.65
C PHE A 415 -3.84 10.86 -11.00
N THR A 416 -3.38 11.92 -10.32
CA THR A 416 -2.07 12.00 -9.64
C THR A 416 -2.22 12.07 -8.12
N ASN A 417 -3.22 11.37 -7.56
CA ASN A 417 -3.64 11.45 -6.15
C ASN A 417 -4.18 12.83 -5.71
N LYS A 418 -4.37 13.75 -6.66
CA LYS A 418 -5.11 15.00 -6.44
C LYS A 418 -6.59 14.81 -6.72
N PRO A 419 -7.50 15.41 -5.93
CA PRO A 419 -8.93 15.28 -6.16
C PRO A 419 -9.35 15.75 -7.57
N ILE A 420 -10.07 14.89 -8.30
CA ILE A 420 -10.61 15.20 -9.63
C ILE A 420 -12.13 15.06 -9.66
N VAL A 421 -12.76 15.70 -10.63
CA VAL A 421 -14.17 15.53 -10.96
C VAL A 421 -14.31 15.12 -12.42
N VAL A 422 -14.96 13.98 -12.66
CA VAL A 422 -15.27 13.46 -14.00
C VAL A 422 -16.76 13.60 -14.29
N VAL A 423 -17.10 14.21 -15.41
CA VAL A 423 -18.50 14.42 -15.84
C VAL A 423 -18.93 13.28 -16.74
N ILE A 424 -19.92 12.51 -16.29
CA ILE A 424 -20.64 11.52 -17.08
C ILE A 424 -22.04 12.06 -17.41
N ASN A 425 -22.42 12.03 -18.67
CA ASN A 425 -23.72 12.56 -19.11
C ASN A 425 -24.86 11.54 -18.99
N PRO A 426 -26.13 11.94 -19.22
CA PRO A 426 -27.29 11.04 -19.15
C PRO A 426 -27.25 9.81 -20.07
N LYS A 427 -26.35 9.78 -21.07
CA LYS A 427 -26.12 8.65 -21.98
C LYS A 427 -24.93 7.78 -21.55
N VAL A 428 -24.41 8.00 -20.34
CA VAL A 428 -23.28 7.29 -19.74
C VAL A 428 -21.99 7.43 -20.56
N ARG A 429 -21.75 8.65 -21.06
CA ARG A 429 -20.49 9.00 -21.73
C ARG A 429 -19.71 10.00 -20.90
N VAL A 430 -18.39 9.82 -20.83
CA VAL A 430 -17.48 10.80 -20.25
C VAL A 430 -17.44 12.02 -21.17
N GLU A 431 -17.70 13.20 -20.62
CA GLU A 431 -17.64 14.47 -21.37
C GLU A 431 -16.39 15.28 -21.04
N HIS A 432 -15.97 15.26 -19.78
CA HIS A 432 -14.83 16.05 -19.31
C HIS A 432 -14.34 15.55 -17.96
N TYR A 433 -13.06 15.74 -17.66
CA TYR A 433 -12.52 15.63 -16.30
C TYR A 433 -11.70 16.88 -15.99
N ILE A 434 -11.65 17.28 -14.72
CA ILE A 434 -10.96 18.48 -14.25
C ILE A 434 -10.49 18.29 -12.81
N LEU A 435 -9.36 18.89 -12.43
CA LEU A 435 -8.92 18.94 -11.04
C LEU A 435 -9.90 19.77 -10.21
N LEU A 436 -10.24 19.32 -9.00
CA LEU A 436 -11.21 20.01 -8.14
C LEU A 436 -10.78 21.46 -7.86
N GLU A 437 -9.48 21.69 -7.63
CA GLU A 437 -8.89 23.01 -7.37
C GLU A 437 -9.08 24.03 -8.50
N GLN A 438 -9.36 23.56 -9.73
CA GLN A 438 -9.58 24.40 -10.91
C GLN A 438 -11.06 24.76 -11.12
N ILE A 439 -11.96 24.17 -10.34
CA ILE A 439 -13.40 24.40 -10.45
C ILE A 439 -13.75 25.72 -9.75
N ARG A 440 -14.57 26.53 -10.42
CA ARG A 440 -15.13 27.80 -9.87
C ARG A 440 -16.67 27.81 -9.90
N GLY A 441 -17.27 26.70 -10.32
CA GLY A 441 -18.71 26.52 -10.47
C GLY A 441 -19.02 25.53 -11.60
N ILE A 442 -20.30 25.26 -11.85
CA ILE A 442 -20.80 24.34 -12.86
C ILE A 442 -20.42 24.78 -14.28
N ASN A 443 -20.17 26.07 -14.47
CA ASN A 443 -19.68 26.59 -15.74
C ASN A 443 -18.21 26.22 -15.98
N SER A 444 -17.47 25.63 -15.04
CA SER A 444 -16.14 25.07 -15.33
C SER A 444 -16.23 23.91 -16.34
N PHE A 445 -17.39 23.25 -16.46
CA PHE A 445 -17.57 22.16 -17.42
C PHE A 445 -18.17 22.67 -18.76
N PRO A 446 -17.56 22.37 -19.91
CA PRO A 446 -18.03 22.85 -21.21
C PRO A 446 -19.48 22.51 -21.55
N CYS A 447 -19.96 21.34 -21.10
CA CYS A 447 -21.32 20.87 -21.39
C CYS A 447 -22.42 21.67 -20.69
N PHE A 448 -22.13 22.28 -19.54
CA PHE A 448 -23.07 23.17 -18.85
C PHE A 448 -22.97 24.61 -19.35
N ARG A 449 -21.81 25.05 -19.89
CA ARG A 449 -21.67 26.35 -20.57
C ARG A 449 -22.57 26.45 -21.80
N LYS A 450 -22.45 25.49 -22.73
CA LYS A 450 -23.14 25.52 -24.03
C LYS A 450 -24.66 25.63 -23.87
N ARG A 451 -25.24 24.82 -22.99
CA ARG A 451 -26.70 24.86 -22.72
C ARG A 451 -27.18 26.20 -22.16
N ARG A 452 -26.38 26.89 -21.37
CA ARG A 452 -26.75 28.22 -20.84
C ARG A 452 -26.79 29.25 -21.96
N ILE A 453 -25.83 29.20 -22.88
CA ILE A 453 -25.82 30.06 -24.07
C ILE A 453 -27.03 29.76 -24.96
N ASP A 454 -27.31 28.48 -25.24
CA ASP A 454 -28.47 28.08 -26.06
C ASP A 454 -29.80 28.52 -25.43
N LEU A 455 -29.94 28.39 -24.10
CA LEU A 455 -31.12 28.87 -23.37
C LEU A 455 -31.26 30.40 -23.43
N LEU A 456 -30.17 31.14 -23.24
CA LEU A 456 -30.17 32.60 -23.35
C LEU A 456 -30.50 33.06 -24.78
N VAL A 457 -29.98 32.38 -25.80
CA VAL A 457 -30.32 32.64 -27.20
C VAL A 457 -31.79 32.35 -27.48
N CYS A 458 -32.34 31.24 -26.97
CA CYS A 458 -33.76 30.92 -27.09
C CYS A 458 -34.67 31.93 -26.36
N GLU A 459 -34.31 32.34 -25.14
CA GLU A 459 -35.02 33.37 -24.38
C GLU A 459 -35.00 34.71 -25.12
N LEU A 460 -33.84 35.13 -25.63
CA LEU A 460 -33.72 36.34 -26.47
C LEU A 460 -34.57 36.24 -27.75
N CYS A 461 -34.55 35.11 -28.45
CA CYS A 461 -35.38 34.88 -29.63
C CYS A 461 -36.89 34.93 -29.30
N SER A 462 -37.30 34.39 -28.16
CA SER A 462 -38.69 34.45 -27.69
C SER A 462 -39.12 35.86 -27.23
N CYS A 463 -38.19 36.66 -26.68
CA CYS A 463 -38.45 38.06 -26.37
C CYS A 463 -38.57 38.91 -27.64
N VAL A 464 -37.74 38.63 -28.65
CA VAL A 464 -37.78 39.32 -29.95
C VAL A 464 -39.06 39.00 -30.72
N SER A 465 -39.59 37.77 -30.64
CA SER A 465 -40.88 37.43 -31.26
C SER A 465 -42.05 38.15 -30.58
N VAL A 466 -42.05 38.29 -29.24
CA VAL A 466 -43.05 39.09 -28.50
C VAL A 466 -42.93 40.58 -28.81
N LEU A 467 -41.71 41.12 -28.89
CA LEU A 467 -41.45 42.54 -29.18
C LEU A 467 -41.64 42.93 -30.65
N SER A 468 -41.75 41.95 -31.56
CA SER A 468 -42.07 42.18 -32.98
C SER A 468 -43.50 42.70 -33.21
N SER A 469 -44.35 42.65 -32.18
CA SER A 469 -45.74 43.16 -32.20
C SER A 469 -45.89 44.65 -31.83
N CYS A 470 -44.82 45.33 -31.38
CA CYS A 470 -44.87 46.75 -30.99
C CYS A 470 -43.87 47.58 -31.80
N ALA A 471 -44.37 48.37 -32.75
CA ALA A 471 -43.58 49.11 -33.73
C ALA A 471 -42.76 50.29 -33.18
N HIS A 472 -42.75 50.57 -31.87
CA HIS A 472 -42.03 51.71 -31.28
C HIS A 472 -40.79 51.36 -30.45
N THR A 473 -40.50 50.09 -30.17
CA THR A 473 -39.36 49.70 -29.30
C THR A 473 -38.08 49.32 -30.07
N LYS A 474 -38.14 49.26 -31.41
CA LYS A 474 -37.02 48.80 -32.26
C LYS A 474 -35.76 49.68 -32.22
N LYS A 475 -35.86 50.99 -31.97
CA LYS A 475 -34.69 51.90 -31.99
C LYS A 475 -33.88 51.91 -30.68
N ILE A 476 -34.50 51.63 -29.53
CA ILE A 476 -33.82 51.71 -28.23
C ILE A 476 -33.07 50.40 -27.91
N ILE A 477 -33.56 49.26 -28.39
CA ILE A 477 -32.98 47.94 -28.10
C ILE A 477 -31.72 47.68 -28.94
N VAL A 478 -31.67 48.11 -30.21
CA VAL A 478 -30.48 47.93 -31.07
C VAL A 478 -29.27 48.70 -30.52
N ALA A 479 -29.47 49.87 -29.93
CA ALA A 479 -28.41 50.66 -29.29
C ALA A 479 -27.93 50.06 -27.95
N LYS A 480 -28.82 49.40 -27.18
CA LYS A 480 -28.45 48.75 -25.91
C LYS A 480 -27.79 47.38 -26.12
N ALA A 481 -28.21 46.62 -27.14
CA ALA A 481 -27.63 45.33 -27.48
C ALA A 481 -26.20 45.44 -28.04
N THR A 482 -25.90 46.49 -28.82
CA THR A 482 -24.54 46.77 -29.31
C THR A 482 -23.59 47.19 -28.18
N SER A 483 -24.08 47.92 -27.17
CA SER A 483 -23.32 48.31 -25.98
C SER A 483 -23.07 47.16 -24.99
N ALA A 484 -24.03 46.24 -24.84
CA ALA A 484 -23.88 45.08 -23.96
C ALA A 484 -22.93 44.02 -24.55
N ASN A 485 -23.02 43.75 -25.85
CA ASN A 485 -22.10 42.81 -26.53
C ASN A 485 -20.66 43.32 -26.57
N THR A 486 -20.43 44.63 -26.66
CA THR A 486 -19.07 45.18 -26.60
C THR A 486 -18.48 45.06 -25.18
N LYS A 487 -19.26 45.24 -24.12
CA LYS A 487 -18.78 45.03 -22.74
C LYS A 487 -18.45 43.58 -22.41
N VAL A 488 -19.30 42.63 -22.83
CA VAL A 488 -19.06 41.19 -22.60
C VAL A 488 -17.82 40.70 -23.36
N LEU A 489 -17.65 41.14 -24.62
CA LEU A 489 -16.45 40.81 -25.39
C LEU A 489 -15.18 41.47 -24.84
N GLN A 490 -15.28 42.61 -24.16
CA GLN A 490 -14.15 43.33 -23.57
C GLN A 490 -13.74 42.76 -22.20
N GLU A 491 -14.70 42.30 -21.38
CA GLU A 491 -14.43 41.53 -20.16
C GLU A 491 -13.84 40.14 -20.46
N ASP A 492 -14.31 39.47 -21.53
CA ASP A 492 -13.73 38.20 -22.00
C ASP A 492 -12.30 38.36 -22.57
N TRP A 493 -11.98 39.50 -23.17
CA TRP A 493 -10.63 39.81 -23.66
C TRP A 493 -9.62 40.15 -22.54
N GLU A 494 -10.07 40.82 -21.46
CA GLU A 494 -9.21 41.04 -20.28
C GLU A 494 -8.95 39.74 -19.49
N GLY A 495 -9.91 38.82 -19.46
CA GLY A 495 -9.72 37.47 -18.90
C GLY A 495 -8.69 36.62 -19.68
N LEU A 496 -8.57 36.83 -21.00
CA LEU A 496 -7.58 36.16 -21.86
C LEU A 496 -6.15 36.71 -21.71
N ARG A 497 -5.98 38.01 -21.37
CA ARG A 497 -4.65 38.61 -21.17
C ARG A 497 -3.91 38.09 -19.92
N PHE A 498 -4.62 37.57 -18.93
CA PHE A 498 -4.00 37.00 -17.73
C PHE A 498 -3.67 35.49 -17.85
N ALA A 499 -4.05 34.84 -18.95
CA ALA A 499 -3.90 33.39 -19.11
C ALA A 499 -2.74 32.96 -20.04
N PHE A 500 -2.04 33.89 -20.69
CA PHE A 500 -0.89 33.59 -21.56
C PHE A 500 0.30 34.50 -21.27
N MET A 501 1.14 34.11 -20.31
CA MET A 501 2.57 34.43 -20.32
C MET A 501 3.35 33.13 -20.28
N PRO A 502 4.11 32.77 -21.33
CA PRO A 502 5.20 31.83 -21.21
C PRO A 502 6.49 32.60 -20.94
N SER A 503 7.04 32.39 -19.75
CA SER A 503 8.47 32.50 -19.50
C SER A 503 9.20 31.44 -20.32
N VAL A 504 10.14 31.87 -21.16
CA VAL A 504 11.48 31.27 -21.45
C VAL A 504 11.96 31.87 -22.78
N GLY A 505 13.11 32.54 -22.72
CA GLY A 505 13.73 33.19 -23.87
C GLY A 505 14.46 32.22 -24.78
N ILE A 506 14.39 32.51 -26.09
CA ILE A 506 15.39 32.11 -27.08
C ILE A 506 15.54 33.28 -28.06
N THR A 507 16.78 33.78 -28.14
CA THR A 507 17.28 34.80 -29.05
C THR A 507 17.26 34.33 -30.51
N TYR A 508 16.74 35.13 -31.45
CA TYR A 508 17.14 35.06 -32.86
C TYR A 508 17.04 36.45 -33.52
N GLN A 509 18.11 36.87 -34.18
CA GLN A 509 18.28 38.11 -34.94
C GLN A 509 17.45 38.13 -36.24
N PRO A 510 17.13 39.33 -36.80
CA PRO A 510 16.45 39.45 -38.08
C PRO A 510 17.46 39.58 -39.24
N SER A 511 17.23 38.86 -40.33
CA SER A 511 17.86 39.12 -41.62
C SER A 511 16.82 39.08 -42.74
N HIS A 512 16.48 40.27 -43.24
CA HIS A 512 16.41 40.68 -44.64
C HIS A 512 15.81 39.74 -45.73
N VAL A 513 14.89 40.34 -46.53
CA VAL A 513 14.83 40.30 -48.02
C VAL A 513 14.10 39.07 -48.61
N LEU A 514 13.20 39.09 -49.61
CA LEU A 514 12.87 40.00 -50.73
C LEU A 514 11.42 39.71 -51.21
N ASN A 515 10.82 40.70 -51.89
CA ASN A 515 9.61 40.63 -52.72
C ASN A 515 9.53 39.41 -53.66
N VAL A 516 8.30 38.93 -53.92
CA VAL A 516 7.55 39.10 -55.19
C VAL A 516 6.06 39.13 -54.85
#